data_AF-G5JLG5-F1
#
_entry.id   AF-G5JLG5-F1
#
_cell.length_a   1.000
_cell.length_b   1.000
_cell.length_c   1.000
_cell.angle_alpha   90.00
_cell.angle_beta   90.00
_cell.angle_gamma   90.00
#
_symmetry.space_group_name_H-M   'P 1'
#
loop_
_entity.id
_entity.type
_entity.pdbx_description
1 polymer ?
#
loop_
_entity_poly.entity_id
_entity_poly.type
_entity_poly.pdbx_seq_one_letter_code
_entity_poly.pdbx_strand_id
1 'polypeptide(L)'
;MLKRLKEKSNDEIVQNTINKRINFIFGVIIFIFAIMILRLGYLQIAQGSHYKQIIKSDENITVNESVPRGRILDRNGKVLVDNASKMAITYTRGRKTSQSEMLDTAEKLSKLIKMDTKNITDRDKKDFWIQLHPKKAKQLMTKEQSLLLDGSISQEQYDKQLRSKISKKQLDDLSKKDLQVLAIYRQMNAGSVL
;
A
#
# COMPACT_ATOMS: atom_id res chain seq x y z
N MET A 1 9.64 -43.66 -80.10
CA MET A 1 10.89 -43.55 -79.30
C MET A 1 10.53 -43.77 -77.84
N LEU A 2 10.57 -45.03 -77.37
CA LEU A 2 10.08 -45.42 -76.05
C LEU A 2 11.10 -45.01 -74.97
N LYS A 3 10.66 -44.21 -73.98
CA LYS A 3 11.43 -43.86 -72.77
C LYS A 3 11.72 -45.15 -71.99
N ARG A 4 13.00 -45.53 -71.87
CA ARG A 4 13.44 -46.56 -70.93
C ARG A 4 13.23 -46.05 -69.50
N LEU A 5 12.38 -46.75 -68.75
CA LEU A 5 12.27 -46.59 -67.30
C LEU A 5 13.57 -47.06 -66.66
N LYS A 6 14.24 -46.18 -65.91
CA LYS A 6 15.47 -46.49 -65.18
C LYS A 6 15.08 -47.35 -63.96
N GLU A 7 15.43 -48.63 -64.00
CA GLU A 7 15.30 -49.54 -62.86
C GLU A 7 16.28 -49.09 -61.76
N LYS A 8 15.76 -48.87 -60.55
CA LYS A 8 16.58 -48.40 -59.41
C LYS A 8 17.43 -49.55 -58.88
N SER A 9 18.71 -49.28 -58.60
CA SER A 9 19.66 -50.26 -58.03
C SER A 9 19.20 -50.76 -56.66
N ASN A 10 19.49 -52.02 -56.32
CA ASN A 10 19.16 -52.60 -55.01
C ASN A 10 19.72 -51.76 -53.84
N ASP A 11 20.87 -51.12 -54.01
CA ASP A 11 21.44 -50.21 -53.01
C ASP A 11 20.59 -48.94 -52.80
N GLU A 12 19.99 -48.39 -53.86
CA GLU A 12 19.07 -47.24 -53.75
C GLU A 12 17.76 -47.63 -53.06
N ILE A 13 17.30 -48.87 -53.21
CA ILE A 13 16.11 -49.39 -52.54
C ILE A 13 16.41 -49.56 -51.04
N VAL A 14 17.53 -50.19 -50.69
CA VAL A 14 17.95 -50.37 -49.29
C VAL A 14 18.16 -49.02 -48.60
N GLN A 15 18.89 -48.09 -49.22
CA GLN A 15 19.09 -46.74 -48.68
C GLN A 15 17.76 -45.98 -48.48
N ASN A 16 16.83 -46.06 -49.44
CA ASN A 16 15.50 -45.45 -49.28
C ASN A 16 14.68 -46.08 -48.15
N THR A 17 14.78 -47.40 -47.93
CA THR A 17 14.09 -48.04 -46.79
C THR A 17 14.68 -47.63 -45.44
N ILE A 18 16.00 -47.49 -45.36
CA ILE A 18 16.70 -47.01 -44.15
C ILE A 18 16.33 -45.56 -43.86
N ASN A 19 16.40 -44.67 -44.88
CA ASN A 19 16.02 -43.26 -44.74
C ASN A 19 14.55 -43.08 -44.34
N LYS A 20 13.64 -43.91 -44.86
CA LYS A 20 12.22 -43.90 -44.43
C LYS A 20 12.05 -44.29 -42.96
N ARG A 21 12.79 -45.29 -42.47
CA ARG A 21 12.75 -45.70 -41.05
C ARG A 21 13.32 -44.61 -40.14
N ILE A 22 14.42 -43.98 -40.54
CA ILE A 22 15.03 -42.86 -39.79
C ILE A 22 14.09 -41.66 -39.74
N ASN A 23 13.50 -41.26 -40.87
CA ASN A 23 12.55 -40.14 -40.91
C ASN A 23 11.27 -40.43 -40.11
N PHE A 24 10.82 -41.68 -40.09
CA PHE A 24 9.71 -42.11 -39.24
C PHE A 24 10.03 -41.97 -37.76
N ILE A 25 11.19 -42.50 -37.31
CA ILE A 25 11.64 -42.37 -35.91
C ILE A 25 11.82 -40.90 -35.53
N PHE A 26 12.39 -40.09 -36.41
CA PHE A 26 12.56 -38.65 -36.18
C PHE A 26 11.21 -37.94 -36.03
N GLY A 27 10.22 -38.29 -36.86
CA GLY A 27 8.85 -37.78 -36.73
C GLY A 27 8.20 -38.15 -35.40
N VAL A 28 8.39 -39.39 -34.93
CA VAL A 28 7.89 -39.85 -33.63
C VAL A 28 8.52 -39.05 -32.48
N ILE A 29 9.83 -38.81 -32.54
CA ILE A 29 10.53 -38.02 -31.52
C ILE A 29 9.98 -36.59 -31.48
N ILE A 30 9.86 -35.92 -32.64
CA ILE A 30 9.30 -34.56 -32.71
C ILE A 30 7.87 -34.53 -32.15
N PHE A 31 7.05 -35.52 -32.46
CA PHE A 31 5.68 -35.61 -31.97
C PHE A 31 5.63 -35.70 -30.44
N ILE A 32 6.47 -36.53 -29.83
CA ILE A 32 6.57 -36.65 -28.37
C ILE A 32 7.02 -35.31 -27.75
N PHE A 33 8.02 -34.64 -28.34
CA PHE A 33 8.46 -33.33 -27.86
C PHE A 33 7.38 -32.26 -27.97
N ALA A 34 6.59 -32.26 -29.06
CA ALA A 34 5.46 -31.35 -29.22
C ALA A 34 4.42 -31.53 -28.09
N ILE A 35 4.09 -32.78 -27.74
CA ILE A 35 3.20 -33.08 -26.62
C ILE A 35 3.77 -32.57 -25.30
N MET A 36 5.07 -32.77 -25.04
CA MET A 36 5.71 -32.29 -23.82
C MET A 36 5.69 -30.75 -23.71
N ILE A 37 6.00 -30.04 -24.78
CA ILE A 37 5.99 -28.57 -24.81
C ILE A 37 4.58 -28.04 -24.55
N LEU A 38 3.57 -28.61 -25.21
CA LEU A 38 2.16 -28.23 -24.99
C LEU A 38 1.73 -28.50 -23.54
N ARG A 39 2.13 -29.65 -22.97
CA ARG A 39 1.83 -29.98 -21.57
C ARG A 39 2.48 -28.98 -20.61
N LEU A 40 3.73 -28.61 -20.84
CA LEU A 40 4.44 -27.63 -20.04
C LEU A 40 3.80 -26.23 -20.12
N GLY A 41 3.44 -25.80 -21.33
CA GLY A 41 2.70 -24.55 -21.55
C GLY A 41 1.35 -24.52 -20.84
N TYR A 42 0.61 -25.63 -20.84
CA TYR A 42 -0.64 -25.75 -20.09
C TYR A 42 -0.44 -25.60 -18.57
N LEU A 43 0.58 -26.27 -18.01
CA LEU A 43 0.93 -26.16 -16.58
C LEU A 43 1.32 -24.72 -16.20
N GLN A 44 2.06 -24.01 -17.07
CA GLN A 44 2.55 -22.66 -16.78
C GLN A 44 1.51 -21.57 -17.02
N ILE A 45 0.74 -21.62 -18.12
CA ILE A 45 -0.19 -20.55 -18.52
C ILE A 45 -1.58 -20.77 -17.93
N ALA A 46 -2.13 -21.99 -18.07
CA ALA A 46 -3.49 -22.28 -17.63
C ALA A 46 -3.58 -22.59 -16.13
N GLN A 47 -2.61 -23.35 -15.61
CA GLN A 47 -2.59 -23.74 -14.19
C GLN A 47 -1.58 -22.95 -13.34
N GLY A 48 -0.81 -22.02 -13.94
CA GLY A 48 0.23 -21.29 -13.21
C GLY A 48 -0.30 -20.49 -12.03
N SER A 49 -1.50 -19.90 -12.17
CA SER A 49 -2.18 -19.20 -11.08
C SER A 49 -2.54 -20.12 -9.92
N HIS A 50 -2.99 -21.34 -10.22
CA HIS A 50 -3.37 -22.35 -9.24
C HIS A 50 -2.16 -22.85 -8.44
N TYR A 51 -1.06 -23.23 -9.10
CA TYR A 51 0.15 -23.65 -8.40
C TYR A 51 0.81 -22.49 -7.63
N LYS A 52 0.75 -21.25 -8.16
CA LYS A 52 1.20 -20.07 -7.41
C LYS A 52 0.37 -19.82 -6.16
N GLN A 53 -0.94 -20.11 -6.20
CA GLN A 53 -1.82 -20.01 -5.05
C GLN A 53 -1.55 -21.10 -4.01
N ILE A 54 -1.30 -22.34 -4.43
CA ILE A 54 -0.90 -23.44 -3.55
C ILE A 54 0.41 -23.08 -2.83
N ILE A 55 1.43 -22.63 -3.55
CA ILE A 55 2.72 -22.20 -2.95
C ILE A 55 2.50 -21.06 -1.94
N LYS A 56 1.68 -20.06 -2.27
CA LYS A 56 1.34 -18.97 -1.32
C LYS A 56 0.56 -19.45 -0.09
N SER A 57 -0.16 -20.56 -0.20
CA SER A 57 -0.95 -21.12 0.90
C SER A 57 -0.11 -22.06 1.79
N ASP A 58 0.87 -22.74 1.19
CA ASP A 58 1.78 -23.68 1.86
C ASP A 58 3.06 -23.02 2.41
N GLU A 59 3.29 -21.74 2.11
CA GLU A 59 4.31 -20.94 2.78
C GLU A 59 3.89 -20.75 4.25
N ASN A 60 4.19 -21.76 5.07
CA ASN A 60 4.01 -21.74 6.50
C ASN A 60 4.94 -20.66 7.07
N ILE A 61 4.44 -19.43 7.13
CA ILE A 61 5.11 -18.34 7.83
C ILE A 61 5.15 -18.76 9.29
N THR A 62 6.32 -19.23 9.74
CA THR A 62 6.55 -19.50 11.15
C THR A 62 6.52 -18.15 11.87
N VAL A 63 5.37 -17.79 12.44
CA VAL A 63 5.21 -16.58 13.23
C VAL A 63 5.76 -16.88 14.62
N ASN A 64 6.99 -16.46 14.87
CA ASN A 64 7.54 -16.49 16.23
C ASN A 64 6.83 -15.44 17.08
N GLU A 65 5.98 -15.88 18.01
CA GLU A 65 5.36 -14.99 18.97
C GLU A 65 6.39 -14.55 20.04
N SER A 66 6.45 -13.24 20.31
CA SER A 66 7.32 -12.71 21.35
C SER A 66 6.71 -12.94 22.73
N VAL A 67 7.49 -13.48 23.67
CA VAL A 67 7.07 -13.65 25.06
C VAL A 67 7.35 -12.39 25.89
N PRO A 68 6.58 -12.13 26.97
CA PRO A 68 6.85 -11.02 27.89
C PRO A 68 8.25 -11.11 28.51
N ARG A 69 8.88 -9.96 28.78
CA ARG A 69 10.20 -9.91 29.43
C ARG A 69 10.09 -10.20 30.94
N GLY A 70 11.22 -10.51 31.58
CA GLY A 70 11.27 -10.59 33.04
C GLY A 70 10.96 -9.24 33.71
N ARG A 71 10.29 -9.27 34.87
CA ARG A 71 10.01 -8.07 35.68
C ARG A 71 11.28 -7.61 36.39
N ILE A 72 11.44 -6.29 36.56
CA ILE A 72 12.54 -5.71 37.33
C ILE A 72 12.01 -5.28 38.69
N LEU A 73 12.67 -5.73 39.76
CA LEU A 73 12.28 -5.53 41.15
C LEU A 73 13.36 -4.74 41.90
N ASP A 74 12.96 -3.91 42.86
CA ASP A 74 13.88 -3.33 43.85
C ASP A 74 14.29 -4.39 44.90
N ARG A 75 15.29 -4.09 45.75
CA ARG A 75 15.79 -4.95 46.84
C ARG A 75 14.69 -5.47 47.78
N ASN A 76 13.60 -4.73 47.92
CA ASN A 76 12.46 -5.07 48.76
C ASN A 76 11.37 -5.84 48.00
N GLY A 77 11.63 -6.30 46.77
CA GLY A 77 10.67 -7.03 45.94
C GLY A 77 9.58 -6.15 45.29
N LYS A 78 9.73 -4.82 45.30
CA LYS A 78 8.76 -3.91 44.66
C LYS A 78 9.03 -3.86 43.15
N VAL A 79 8.00 -4.10 42.33
CA VAL A 79 8.11 -4.03 40.87
C VAL A 79 8.39 -2.59 40.43
N LEU A 80 9.48 -2.40 39.69
CA LEU A 80 9.87 -1.13 39.07
C LEU A 80 9.53 -1.11 37.57
N VAL A 81 9.64 -2.24 36.88
CA VAL A 81 9.31 -2.38 35.46
C VAL A 81 8.53 -3.68 35.25
N ASP A 82 7.40 -3.57 34.56
CA ASP A 82 6.52 -4.68 34.20
C ASP A 82 6.13 -4.60 32.71
N ASN A 83 5.52 -5.67 32.21
CA ASN A 83 5.00 -5.74 30.85
C ASN A 83 3.51 -5.39 30.84
N ALA A 84 3.07 -4.70 29.80
CA ALA A 84 1.66 -4.49 29.53
C ALA A 84 1.38 -4.81 28.07
N SER A 85 0.39 -5.65 27.82
CA SER A 85 -0.12 -5.84 26.45
C SER A 85 -0.79 -4.55 26.00
N LYS A 86 -0.31 -3.98 24.89
CA LYS A 86 -0.82 -2.74 24.33
C LYS A 86 -1.15 -2.93 22.86
N MET A 87 -2.37 -2.54 22.48
CA MET A 87 -2.78 -2.49 21.09
C MET A 87 -2.14 -1.26 20.42
N ALA A 88 -1.38 -1.49 19.35
CA ALA A 88 -0.80 -0.44 18.52
C ALA A 88 -1.67 -0.25 17.27
N ILE A 89 -2.22 0.96 17.10
CA ILE A 89 -2.96 1.34 15.90
C ILE A 89 -2.04 2.19 15.04
N THR A 90 -1.66 1.68 13.87
CA THR A 90 -0.76 2.37 12.95
C THR A 90 -1.54 2.90 11.75
N TYR A 91 -1.26 4.15 11.37
CA TYR A 91 -1.77 4.73 10.13
C TYR A 91 -0.62 4.89 9.13
N THR A 92 -0.87 4.49 7.89
CA THR A 92 0.10 4.64 6.81
C THR A 92 -0.55 5.38 5.65
N ARG A 93 0.03 6.55 5.32
CA ARG A 93 -0.54 7.43 4.29
C ARG A 93 -0.13 6.95 2.91
N GLY A 94 -1.11 6.78 2.01
CA GLY A 94 -0.84 6.56 0.60
C GLY A 94 -0.37 7.84 -0.10
N ARG A 95 0.41 7.71 -1.18
CA ARG A 95 0.97 8.87 -1.92
C ARG A 95 -0.08 9.85 -2.46
N LYS A 96 -1.26 9.35 -2.78
CA LYS A 96 -2.37 10.13 -3.36
C LYS A 96 -3.48 10.45 -2.35
N THR A 97 -3.31 10.10 -1.08
CA THR A 97 -4.33 10.35 -0.06
C THR A 97 -4.50 11.84 0.16
N SER A 98 -5.73 12.33 -0.02
CA SER A 98 -6.09 13.72 0.20
C SER A 98 -6.25 14.05 1.69
N GLN A 99 -6.14 15.34 2.04
CA GLN A 99 -6.36 15.79 3.42
C GLN A 99 -7.81 15.56 3.89
N SER A 100 -8.79 15.62 2.98
CA SER A 100 -10.20 15.37 3.29
C SER A 100 -10.47 13.90 3.61
N GLU A 101 -9.92 12.96 2.84
CA GLU A 101 -10.04 11.52 3.14
C GLU A 101 -9.39 11.16 4.47
N MET A 102 -8.25 11.79 4.77
CA MET A 102 -7.58 11.59 6.06
C MET A 102 -8.43 12.12 7.22
N LEU A 103 -9.09 13.26 7.06
CA LEU A 103 -9.98 13.82 8.08
C LEU A 103 -11.22 12.94 8.29
N ASP A 104 -11.85 12.45 7.23
CA ASP A 104 -12.96 11.48 7.32
C ASP A 104 -12.54 10.19 8.05
N THR A 105 -11.33 9.70 7.78
CA THR A 105 -10.77 8.55 8.49
C THR A 105 -10.55 8.85 9.97
N ALA A 106 -10.04 10.02 10.31
CA ALA A 106 -9.88 10.46 11.70
C ALA A 106 -11.23 10.59 12.42
N GLU A 107 -12.26 11.11 11.75
CA GLU A 107 -13.61 11.18 12.29
C GLU A 107 -14.20 9.80 12.60
N LYS A 108 -14.04 8.85 11.68
CA LYS A 108 -14.48 7.46 11.89
C LYS A 108 -13.72 6.82 13.05
N LEU A 109 -12.40 6.99 13.11
CA LEU A 109 -11.58 6.47 14.21
C LEU A 109 -11.96 7.08 15.56
N SER A 110 -12.29 8.38 15.63
CA SER A 110 -12.67 9.05 16.88
C SER A 110 -13.91 8.45 17.56
N LYS A 111 -14.75 7.73 16.81
CA LYS A 111 -15.92 7.01 17.35
C LYS A 111 -15.54 5.69 18.02
N LEU A 112 -14.39 5.11 17.64
CA LEU A 112 -13.93 3.80 18.09
C LEU A 112 -12.88 3.90 19.19
N ILE A 113 -12.03 4.94 19.15
CA ILE A 113 -10.91 5.13 20.07
C ILE A 113 -10.96 6.48 20.76
N LYS A 114 -10.42 6.52 21.98
CA LYS A 114 -10.23 7.76 22.75
C LYS A 114 -8.74 8.12 22.75
N MET A 115 -8.45 9.38 22.47
CA MET A 115 -7.11 9.95 22.44
C MET A 115 -6.93 10.99 23.53
N ASP A 116 -5.69 11.09 24.03
CA ASP A 116 -5.33 12.18 24.93
C ASP A 116 -5.18 13.48 24.14
N THR A 117 -5.92 14.51 24.54
CA THR A 117 -5.93 15.83 23.92
C THR A 117 -4.94 16.80 24.55
N LYS A 118 -4.22 16.41 25.63
CA LYS A 118 -3.29 17.29 26.35
C LYS A 118 -2.16 17.83 25.49
N ASN A 119 -1.69 17.03 24.54
CA ASN A 119 -0.55 17.39 23.71
C ASN A 119 -0.92 18.32 22.53
N ILE A 120 -2.20 18.64 22.30
CA ILE A 120 -2.65 19.47 21.16
C ILE A 120 -2.13 20.90 21.31
N THR A 121 -1.39 21.38 20.31
CA THR A 121 -0.84 22.74 20.31
C THR A 121 -1.87 23.76 19.84
N ASP A 122 -1.66 25.04 20.17
CA ASP A 122 -2.52 26.12 19.66
C ASP A 122 -2.47 26.24 18.13
N ARG A 123 -1.34 25.86 17.52
CA ARG A 123 -1.20 25.80 16.06
C ARG A 123 -2.10 24.72 15.48
N ASP A 124 -2.11 23.52 16.07
CA ASP A 124 -2.96 22.40 15.64
C ASP A 124 -4.44 22.84 15.64
N LYS A 125 -4.89 23.53 16.69
CA LYS A 125 -6.28 24.02 16.79
C LYS A 125 -6.61 25.05 15.71
N LYS A 126 -5.70 25.99 15.43
CA LYS A 126 -5.89 27.01 14.40
C LYS A 126 -5.98 26.40 13.01
N ASP A 127 -5.04 25.51 12.67
CA ASP A 127 -5.01 24.84 11.37
C ASP A 127 -6.27 23.98 11.17
N PHE A 128 -6.70 23.26 12.22
CA PHE A 128 -7.93 22.47 12.19
C PHE A 128 -9.20 23.32 12.08
N TRP A 129 -9.27 24.46 12.77
CA TRP A 129 -10.40 25.39 12.68
C TRP A 129 -10.56 25.97 11.27
N ILE A 130 -9.44 26.31 10.61
CA ILE A 130 -9.43 26.76 9.21
C ILE A 130 -10.02 25.68 8.29
N GLN A 131 -9.64 24.42 8.52
CA GLN A 131 -10.11 23.29 7.73
C GLN A 131 -11.61 23.00 7.93
N LEU A 132 -12.11 23.14 9.16
CA LEU A 132 -13.53 22.92 9.49
C LEU A 132 -14.43 24.08 9.00
N HIS A 133 -13.90 25.30 8.95
CA HIS A 133 -14.66 26.50 8.61
C HIS A 133 -14.03 27.34 7.49
N PRO A 134 -13.86 26.79 6.27
CA PRO A 134 -13.19 27.48 5.17
C PRO A 134 -13.91 28.79 4.77
N LYS A 135 -15.24 28.84 4.90
CA LYS A 135 -16.03 30.06 4.62
C LYS A 135 -15.75 31.18 5.63
N LYS A 136 -15.76 30.87 6.93
CA LYS A 136 -15.48 31.85 8.00
C LYS A 136 -14.02 32.34 7.90
N ALA A 137 -13.08 31.44 7.61
CA ALA A 137 -11.68 31.79 7.41
C ALA A 137 -11.49 32.77 6.23
N LYS A 138 -12.14 32.51 5.08
CA LYS A 138 -12.10 33.42 3.92
C LYS A 138 -12.70 34.80 4.20
N GLN A 139 -13.77 34.88 4.98
CA GLN A 139 -14.39 36.16 5.36
C GLN A 139 -13.45 37.05 6.19
N LEU A 140 -12.57 36.47 7.01
CA LEU A 140 -11.60 37.22 7.82
C LEU A 140 -10.41 37.76 7.00
N MET A 141 -10.22 37.24 5.79
CA MET A 141 -9.05 37.47 4.94
C MET A 141 -9.40 38.13 3.60
N THR A 142 -10.52 38.85 3.50
CA THR A 142 -10.98 39.45 2.23
C THR A 142 -9.99 40.43 1.60
N LYS A 143 -9.30 41.24 2.41
CA LYS A 143 -8.26 42.18 1.94
C LYS A 143 -6.98 41.45 1.55
N GLU A 144 -6.60 40.49 2.35
CA GLU A 144 -5.40 39.68 2.14
C GLU A 144 -5.56 38.75 0.93
N GLN A 145 -6.80 38.33 0.63
CA GLN A 145 -7.12 37.54 -0.56
C GLN A 145 -6.86 38.33 -1.85
N SER A 146 -7.21 39.62 -1.90
CA SER A 146 -6.88 40.46 -3.06
C SER A 146 -5.38 40.67 -3.20
N LEU A 147 -4.66 40.88 -2.08
CA LEU A 147 -3.20 41.03 -2.06
C LEU A 147 -2.45 39.74 -2.46
N LEU A 148 -3.06 38.57 -2.22
CA LEU A 148 -2.50 37.30 -2.68
C LEU A 148 -2.67 37.16 -4.20
N LEU A 149 -3.83 37.57 -4.72
CA LEU A 149 -4.17 37.48 -6.14
C LEU A 149 -3.39 38.49 -7.00
N ASP A 150 -3.07 39.67 -6.46
CA ASP A 150 -2.26 40.68 -7.13
C ASP A 150 -0.74 40.42 -7.02
N GLY A 151 -0.33 39.43 -6.21
CA GLY A 151 1.07 39.04 -6.01
C GLY A 151 1.84 39.88 -4.97
N SER A 152 1.18 40.80 -4.27
CA SER A 152 1.80 41.65 -3.24
C SER A 152 2.21 40.88 -1.99
N ILE A 153 1.55 39.75 -1.70
CA ILE A 153 1.91 38.87 -0.60
C ILE A 153 2.08 37.41 -1.04
N SER A 154 3.00 36.71 -0.39
CA SER A 154 3.20 35.26 -0.56
C SER A 154 2.12 34.45 0.17
N GLN A 155 1.88 33.21 -0.28
CA GLN A 155 1.03 32.23 0.41
C GLN A 155 1.42 32.05 1.88
N GLU A 156 2.72 32.06 2.18
CA GLU A 156 3.21 31.92 3.55
C GLU A 156 2.81 33.12 4.43
N GLN A 157 2.87 34.33 3.87
CA GLN A 157 2.47 35.55 4.57
C GLN A 157 0.95 35.57 4.81
N TYR A 158 0.17 35.14 3.81
CA TYR A 158 -1.27 34.94 3.93
C TYR A 158 -1.61 33.96 5.07
N ASP A 159 -0.98 32.79 5.07
CA ASP A 159 -1.23 31.75 6.09
C ASP A 159 -0.85 32.24 7.51
N LYS A 160 0.24 33.00 7.62
CA LYS A 160 0.68 33.61 8.89
C LYS A 160 -0.32 34.63 9.40
N GLN A 161 -0.85 35.48 8.52
CA GLN A 161 -1.87 36.48 8.86
C GLN A 161 -3.22 35.82 9.20
N LEU A 162 -3.63 34.79 8.46
CA LEU A 162 -4.84 34.03 8.78
C LEU A 162 -4.76 33.44 10.19
N ARG A 163 -3.63 32.83 10.54
CA ARG A 163 -3.40 32.28 11.88
C ARG A 163 -3.36 33.34 12.98
N SER A 164 -2.90 34.56 12.70
CA SER A 164 -2.86 35.63 13.71
C SER A 164 -4.24 36.21 13.98
N LYS A 165 -5.13 36.27 12.98
CA LYS A 165 -6.51 36.76 13.12
C LYS A 165 -7.45 35.80 13.86
N ILE A 166 -7.12 34.52 13.95
CA ILE A 166 -7.93 33.54 14.69
C ILE A 166 -7.79 33.79 16.20
N SER A 167 -8.88 34.24 16.81
CA SER A 167 -8.95 34.57 18.23
C SER A 167 -9.15 33.32 19.08
N LYS A 168 -8.73 33.36 20.36
CA LYS A 168 -8.95 32.26 21.32
C LYS A 168 -10.43 31.89 21.46
N LYS A 169 -11.33 32.88 21.43
CA LYS A 169 -12.79 32.68 21.48
C LYS A 169 -13.32 31.81 20.34
N GLN A 170 -12.70 31.87 19.15
CA GLN A 170 -13.08 31.02 18.03
C GLN A 170 -12.53 29.60 18.16
N LEU A 171 -11.41 29.43 18.86
CA LEU A 171 -10.86 28.11 19.19
C LEU A 171 -11.67 27.41 20.27
N ASP A 172 -12.37 28.15 21.13
CA ASP A 172 -13.28 27.60 22.14
C ASP A 172 -14.59 27.05 21.51
N ASP A 173 -14.86 27.35 20.23
CA ASP A 173 -15.96 26.77 19.45
C ASP A 173 -15.69 25.28 19.10
N LEU A 174 -14.44 24.82 19.24
CA LEU A 174 -14.08 23.43 19.01
C LEU A 174 -14.64 22.54 20.13
N SER A 175 -15.54 21.64 19.77
CA SER A 175 -16.11 20.70 20.74
C SER A 175 -15.08 19.70 21.24
N LYS A 176 -15.39 19.03 22.38
CA LYS A 176 -14.55 17.92 22.87
C LYS A 176 -14.39 16.81 21.83
N LYS A 177 -15.39 16.60 20.97
CA LYS A 177 -15.33 15.63 19.88
C LYS A 177 -14.36 16.08 18.79
N ASP A 178 -14.38 17.36 18.44
CA ASP A 178 -13.46 17.93 17.46
C ASP A 178 -12.00 17.84 17.92
N LEU A 179 -11.77 18.02 19.22
CA LEU A 179 -10.45 17.81 19.82
C LEU A 179 -9.99 16.35 19.75
N GLN A 180 -10.90 15.37 19.88
CA GLN A 180 -10.57 13.95 19.69
C GLN A 180 -10.17 13.65 18.24
N VAL A 181 -10.94 14.17 17.28
CA VAL A 181 -10.63 14.04 15.85
C VAL A 181 -9.27 14.67 15.54
N LEU A 182 -9.03 15.88 16.03
CA LEU A 182 -7.76 16.59 15.86
C LEU A 182 -6.58 15.82 16.46
N ALA A 183 -6.74 15.21 17.63
CA ALA A 183 -5.69 14.41 18.25
C ALA A 183 -5.25 13.24 17.35
N ILE A 184 -6.21 12.57 16.69
CA ILE A 184 -5.95 11.48 15.74
C ILE A 184 -5.34 12.03 14.45
N TYR A 185 -5.99 13.03 13.85
CA TYR A 185 -5.60 13.63 12.57
C TYR A 185 -4.16 14.15 12.59
N ARG A 186 -3.73 14.74 13.71
CA ARG A 186 -2.36 15.18 13.88
C ARG A 186 -1.35 14.03 13.83
N GLN A 187 -1.64 12.91 14.48
CA GLN A 187 -0.77 11.73 14.42
C GLN A 187 -0.70 11.15 13.01
N MET A 188 -1.82 11.16 12.29
CA MET A 188 -1.87 10.72 10.89
C MET A 188 -1.05 11.62 9.96
N ASN A 189 -1.04 12.94 10.21
CA ASN A 189 -0.24 13.90 9.46
C ASN A 189 1.27 13.79 9.74
N ALA A 190 1.65 13.40 10.96
CA ALA A 190 3.04 13.11 11.33
C ALA A 190 3.51 11.72 10.85
N GLY A 191 2.57 10.86 10.42
CA GLY A 191 2.84 9.51 9.97
C GLY A 191 3.68 9.44 8.69
N SER A 192 4.42 8.34 8.53
CA SER A 192 5.25 8.10 7.36
C SER A 192 4.39 7.82 6.11
N VAL A 193 4.94 8.21 4.94
CA VAL A 193 4.33 7.98 3.62
C VAL A 193 4.95 6.71 3.01
N LEU A 194 4.12 5.89 2.35
CA LEU A 194 4.57 4.76 1.51
C LEU A 194 5.07 5.22 0.13
#